data_AF-A0AAU4DZG5-F1
#
_entry.id   AF-A0AAU4DZG5-F1
#
_cell.length_a   1.000
_cell.length_b   1.000
_cell.length_c   1.000
_cell.angle_alpha   90.00
_cell.angle_beta   90.00
_cell.angle_gamma   90.00
#
_symmetry.space_group_name_H-M   'P 1'
#
loop_
_entity.id
_entity.type
_entity.pdbx_description
1 polymer ?
#
loop_
_entity_poly.entity_id
_entity_poly.type
_entity_poly.pdbx_seq_one_letter_code
_entity_poly.pdbx_strand_id
1 'polypeptide(L)'
;MRKHAVVPPFHALDPELGVAERLLRRGNPELSGIVARLPDEQAAARCLNAVLAGAGARPRLVDTGVVWRIVYVTPLAGAGELAAGAAGLAELVTVGGWRRVKRCATCARPFCDRTSGCTRKWCAEHGRASSGVH
;
A
#
# COMPACT_ATOMS: atom_id res chain seq x y z
N MET A 1 1.44 -22.66 -13.34
CA MET A 1 0.49 -21.67 -13.91
C MET A 1 -0.22 -20.97 -12.76
N ARG A 2 0.26 -19.79 -12.32
CA ARG A 2 -0.42 -19.03 -11.25
C ARG A 2 -1.71 -18.50 -11.86
N LYS A 3 -2.86 -19.06 -11.47
CA LYS A 3 -4.19 -18.50 -11.80
C LYS A 3 -4.10 -17.02 -11.45
N HIS A 4 -4.21 -16.15 -12.45
CA HIS A 4 -4.34 -14.73 -12.22
C HIS A 4 -5.63 -14.57 -11.41
N ALA A 5 -5.49 -14.50 -10.08
CA ALA A 5 -6.56 -14.02 -9.24
C ALA A 5 -6.99 -12.71 -9.89
N VAL A 6 -8.25 -12.65 -10.33
CA VAL A 6 -8.86 -11.44 -10.88
C VAL A 6 -8.47 -10.33 -9.90
N VAL A 7 -7.63 -9.40 -10.36
CA VAL A 7 -7.24 -8.27 -9.52
C VAL A 7 -8.53 -7.51 -9.31
N PRO A 8 -9.08 -7.47 -8.07
CA PRO A 8 -10.30 -6.72 -7.84
C PRO A 8 -10.05 -5.27 -8.28
N PRO A 9 -11.08 -4.59 -8.80
CA PRO A 9 -10.88 -3.24 -9.28
C PRO A 9 -10.41 -2.38 -8.10
N PHE A 10 -9.28 -1.68 -8.25
CA PHE A 10 -8.62 -1.00 -7.13
C PHE A 10 -9.47 0.08 -6.45
N HIS A 11 -10.55 0.53 -7.09
CA HIS A 11 -11.53 1.42 -6.45
C HIS A 11 -12.26 0.77 -5.27
N ALA A 12 -12.27 -0.57 -5.19
CA ALA A 12 -12.82 -1.29 -4.05
C ALA A 12 -11.97 -1.15 -2.76
N LEU A 13 -10.73 -0.64 -2.89
CA LEU A 13 -9.84 -0.36 -1.75
C LEU A 13 -9.93 1.10 -1.30
N ASP A 14 -10.80 1.91 -1.92
CA ASP A 14 -11.02 3.30 -1.54
C ASP A 14 -12.16 3.41 -0.51
N PRO A 15 -12.11 4.40 0.41
CA PRO A 15 -11.18 5.55 0.42
C PRO A 15 -9.78 5.29 0.99
N GLU A 16 -9.56 4.21 1.73
CA GLU A 16 -8.36 3.95 2.52
C GLU A 16 -7.07 3.96 1.68
N LEU A 17 -7.09 3.33 0.50
CA LEU A 17 -5.94 3.35 -0.41
C LEU A 17 -5.67 4.76 -0.96
N GLY A 18 -6.72 5.55 -1.21
CA GLY A 18 -6.59 6.96 -1.57
C GLY A 18 -5.97 7.80 -0.45
N VAL A 19 -6.28 7.51 0.81
CA VAL A 19 -5.64 8.12 1.99
C VAL A 19 -4.17 7.74 2.05
N ALA A 20 -3.84 6.46 1.87
CA ALA A 20 -2.46 5.97 1.84
C ALA A 20 -1.60 6.72 0.81
N GLU A 21 -2.08 6.81 -0.42
CA GLU A 21 -1.38 7.51 -1.50
C GLU A 21 -1.21 9.00 -1.23
N ARG A 22 -2.21 9.65 -0.60
CA ARG A 22 -2.11 11.05 -0.19
C ARG A 22 -1.03 11.22 0.89
N LEU A 23 -0.99 10.37 1.90
CA LEU A 23 0.01 10.42 2.98
C LEU A 23 1.43 10.16 2.45
N LEU A 24 1.60 9.16 1.59
CA LEU A 24 2.89 8.87 0.93
C LEU A 24 3.38 10.06 0.09
N ARG A 25 2.49 10.69 -0.68
CA ARG A 25 2.80 11.88 -1.48
C ARG A 25 3.20 13.07 -0.62
N ARG A 26 2.57 13.24 0.55
CA ARG A 26 2.93 14.27 1.54
C ARG A 26 4.22 13.94 2.31
N GLY A 27 4.83 12.78 2.08
CA GLY A 27 6.04 12.35 2.77
C GLY A 27 5.79 11.97 4.23
N ASN A 28 4.59 11.47 4.56
CA ASN A 28 4.28 11.01 5.92
C ASN A 28 5.36 9.99 6.37
N PRO A 29 6.04 10.24 7.52
CA PRO A 29 7.22 9.48 7.92
C PRO A 29 6.89 8.03 8.28
N GLU A 30 5.73 7.76 8.89
CA GLU A 30 5.32 6.41 9.27
C GLU A 30 5.13 5.53 8.03
N LEU A 31 4.33 6.00 7.06
CA LEU A 31 4.10 5.22 5.84
C LEU A 31 5.36 5.13 4.97
N SER A 32 6.16 6.20 4.90
CA SER A 32 7.43 6.19 4.17
C SER A 32 8.45 5.22 4.81
N GLY A 33 8.45 5.11 6.13
CA GLY A 33 9.27 4.19 6.90
C GLY A 33 8.98 2.72 6.59
N ILE A 34 7.72 2.37 6.32
CA ILE A 34 7.33 1.03 5.86
C ILE A 34 8.00 0.72 4.52
N VAL A 35 7.91 1.63 3.54
CA VAL A 35 8.51 1.45 2.21
C VAL A 35 10.04 1.45 2.27
N ALA A 36 10.64 2.08 3.29
CA ALA A 36 12.09 2.02 3.55
C ALA A 36 12.61 0.65 3.95
N ARG A 37 11.75 -0.26 4.39
CA ARG A 37 12.17 -1.63 4.74
C ARG A 37 12.23 -2.56 3.54
N LEU A 38 11.61 -2.21 2.42
CA LEU A 38 11.71 -3.01 1.21
C LEU A 38 13.15 -3.02 0.67
N PRO A 39 13.67 -4.18 0.22
CA PRO A 39 12.93 -5.38 -0.17
C PRO A 39 12.64 -6.41 0.95
N ASP A 40 12.97 -6.13 2.22
CA ASP A 40 12.60 -7.00 3.34
C ASP A 40 11.10 -6.86 3.65
N GLU A 41 10.29 -7.70 2.98
CA GLU A 41 8.84 -7.75 3.13
C GLU A 41 8.41 -8.06 4.57
N GLN A 42 9.17 -8.85 5.31
CA GLN A 42 8.86 -9.19 6.70
C GLN A 42 9.11 -8.01 7.63
N ALA A 43 10.20 -7.26 7.42
CA ALA A 43 10.44 -6.02 8.15
C ALA A 43 9.40 -4.94 7.80
N ALA A 44 9.00 -4.83 6.53
CA ALA A 44 7.93 -3.93 6.10
C ALA A 44 6.59 -4.30 6.77
N ALA A 45 6.23 -5.59 6.79
CA ALA A 45 5.02 -6.07 7.44
C ALA A 45 5.01 -5.85 8.95
N ARG A 46 6.13 -6.11 9.64
CA ARG A 46 6.27 -5.79 11.07
C ARG A 46 6.08 -4.29 11.33
N CYS A 47 6.68 -3.43 10.51
CA CYS A 47 6.53 -1.98 10.62
C CYS A 47 5.08 -1.53 10.38
N LEU A 48 4.44 -2.02 9.32
CA LEU A 48 3.04 -1.72 9.01
C LEU A 48 2.10 -2.18 10.13
N ASN A 49 2.30 -3.38 10.67
CA ASN A 49 1.53 -3.89 11.80
C ASN A 49 1.73 -3.03 13.06
N ALA A 50 2.92 -2.49 13.31
CA ALA A 50 3.16 -1.58 14.42
C ALA A 50 2.43 -0.24 14.23
N VAL A 51 2.46 0.33 13.02
CA VAL A 51 1.71 1.57 12.69
C VAL A 51 0.21 1.36 12.87
N LEU A 52 -0.33 0.24 12.37
CA LEU A 52 -1.75 -0.10 12.54
C LEU A 52 -2.13 -0.15 14.02
N ALA A 53 -1.34 -0.88 14.83
CA ALA A 53 -1.58 -0.98 16.26
C ALA A 53 -1.53 0.36 17.00
N GLY A 54 -0.52 1.19 16.69
CA GLY A 54 -0.34 2.50 17.31
C GLY A 54 -1.42 3.51 16.90
N ALA A 55 -1.96 3.40 15.68
CA ALA A 55 -3.02 4.26 15.18
C ALA A 55 -4.43 3.81 15.59
N GLY A 56 -4.56 2.74 16.39
CA GLY A 56 -5.85 2.19 16.82
C GLY A 56 -6.56 1.36 15.73
N ALA A 57 -5.88 1.06 14.62
CA ALA A 57 -6.36 0.17 13.60
C ALA A 57 -6.10 -1.29 14.02
N ARG A 58 -7.13 -2.12 13.99
CA ARG A 58 -7.01 -3.53 14.39
C ARG A 58 -6.72 -4.55 13.28
N PRO A 59 -6.61 -4.25 11.96
CA PRO A 59 -6.18 -5.27 11.02
C PRO A 59 -4.70 -5.61 11.25
N ARG A 60 -4.35 -6.89 11.11
CA ARG A 60 -2.95 -7.35 11.09
C ARG A 60 -2.68 -8.05 9.77
N LEU A 61 -1.57 -7.69 9.14
CA LEU A 61 -1.04 -8.33 7.96
C LEU A 61 -0.22 -9.56 8.37
N VAL A 62 -0.62 -10.73 7.88
CA VAL A 62 0.00 -12.02 8.18
C VAL A 62 0.43 -12.69 6.88
N ASP A 63 1.67 -13.17 6.85
CA ASP A 63 2.16 -14.02 5.76
C ASP A 63 1.65 -15.46 5.97
N THR A 64 0.99 -16.03 4.97
CA THR A 64 0.52 -17.43 5.01
C THR A 64 1.49 -18.40 4.33
N GLY A 65 2.62 -17.92 3.82
CA GLY A 65 3.57 -18.70 3.02
C GLY A 65 3.18 -18.82 1.53
N VAL A 66 1.96 -18.45 1.16
CA VAL A 66 1.47 -18.42 -0.24
C VAL A 66 1.00 -17.03 -0.65
N VAL A 67 0.29 -16.35 0.24
CA VAL A 67 -0.23 -14.99 0.07
C VAL A 67 -0.21 -14.23 1.40
N TRP A 68 -0.22 -12.91 1.33
CA TRP A 68 -0.49 -12.07 2.50
C TRP A 68 -2.00 -12.02 2.76
N ARG A 69 -2.40 -12.04 4.04
CA ARG A 69 -3.81 -11.91 4.46
C ARG A 69 -3.95 -10.86 5.55
N ILE A 70 -5.11 -10.20 5.59
CA ILE A 70 -5.55 -9.43 6.73
C ILE A 70 -6.40 -10.31 7.64
N VAL A 71 -6.11 -10.27 8.93
CA VAL A 71 -7.05 -10.74 9.95
C VAL A 71 -7.74 -9.51 10.51
N TYR A 72 -9.04 -9.37 10.24
CA TYR A 72 -9.84 -8.24 10.71
C TYR A 72 -10.19 -8.40 12.18
N VAL A 73 -9.99 -7.33 12.93
CA VAL A 73 -10.80 -7.01 14.10
C VAL A 73 -11.34 -5.61 13.83
N THR A 74 -12.61 -5.38 14.10
CA THR A 74 -13.47 -4.29 13.58
C THR A 74 -12.79 -2.91 13.54
N PRO A 75 -12.88 -2.16 12.41
CA PRO A 75 -12.49 -0.75 12.37
C PRO A 75 -13.32 0.05 13.37
N LEU A 76 -12.68 0.82 14.25
CA LEU A 76 -13.39 1.76 15.10
C LEU A 76 -13.81 2.97 14.26
N ALA A 77 -15.08 3.38 14.33
CA ALA A 77 -15.50 4.67 13.80
C ALA A 77 -14.68 5.79 14.46
N GLY A 78 -14.05 6.66 13.66
CA GLY A 78 -13.18 7.74 14.13
C GLY A 78 -11.67 7.48 14.04
N ALA A 79 -11.23 6.41 13.37
CA ALA A 79 -9.81 6.18 13.10
C ALA A 79 -9.20 7.31 12.25
N GLY A 80 -8.08 7.90 12.69
CA GLY A 80 -7.43 9.03 12.01
C GLY A 80 -6.85 8.69 10.64
N GLU A 81 -6.42 9.69 9.86
CA GLU A 81 -5.91 9.47 8.49
C GLU A 81 -4.78 8.42 8.42
N LEU A 82 -3.91 8.35 9.44
CA LEU A 82 -2.83 7.37 9.49
C LEU A 82 -3.37 5.93 9.59
N ALA A 83 -4.40 5.70 10.39
CA ALA A 83 -5.04 4.39 10.52
C ALA A 83 -5.68 3.96 9.20
N ALA A 84 -6.43 4.87 8.56
CA ALA A 84 -7.04 4.62 7.25
C ALA A 84 -5.98 4.34 6.16
N GLY A 85 -4.93 5.16 6.09
CA GLY A 85 -3.85 4.97 5.11
C GLY A 85 -3.04 3.69 5.34
N ALA A 86 -2.76 3.34 6.60
CA ALA A 86 -2.10 2.07 6.92
C ALA A 86 -2.99 0.87 6.57
N ALA A 87 -4.31 0.95 6.81
CA ALA A 87 -5.25 -0.10 6.42
C ALA A 87 -5.29 -0.27 4.89
N GLY A 88 -5.36 0.83 4.13
CA GLY A 88 -5.35 0.79 2.67
C GLY A 88 -4.08 0.16 2.09
N LEU A 89 -2.91 0.42 2.69
CA LEU A 89 -1.67 -0.27 2.31
C LEU A 89 -1.72 -1.77 2.61
N ALA A 90 -2.24 -2.16 3.77
CA ALA A 90 -2.37 -3.57 4.13
C ALA A 90 -3.25 -4.31 3.12
N GLU A 91 -4.40 -3.72 2.75
CA GLU A 91 -5.32 -4.32 1.78
C GLU A 91 -4.68 -4.44 0.39
N LEU A 92 -3.96 -3.40 -0.07
CA LEU A 92 -3.21 -3.47 -1.33
C LEU A 92 -2.20 -4.62 -1.32
N VAL A 93 -1.51 -4.86 -0.20
CA VAL A 93 -0.56 -5.97 -0.05
C VAL A 93 -1.27 -7.33 -0.09
N THR A 94 -2.51 -7.45 0.40
CA THR A 94 -3.26 -8.72 0.23
C THR A 94 -3.65 -9.00 -1.22
N VAL A 95 -3.88 -7.96 -2.03
CA VAL A 95 -4.23 -8.10 -3.46
C VAL A 95 -3.02 -8.43 -4.32
N GLY A 96 -1.87 -7.79 -4.04
CA GLY A 96 -0.72 -7.82 -4.93
C GLY A 96 0.61 -8.16 -4.28
N GLY A 97 0.67 -8.43 -2.99
CA GLY A 97 1.92 -8.44 -2.25
C GLY A 97 2.61 -7.07 -2.23
N TRP A 98 3.83 -7.04 -1.71
CA TRP A 98 4.61 -5.81 -1.58
C TRP A 98 5.08 -5.20 -2.91
N ARG A 99 5.05 -5.98 -4.01
CA ARG A 99 5.47 -5.49 -5.35
C ARG A 99 4.69 -4.27 -5.84
N ARG A 100 3.49 -4.00 -5.30
CA ARG A 100 2.66 -2.84 -5.64
C ARG A 100 3.03 -1.59 -4.84
N VAL A 101 3.84 -1.71 -3.80
CA VAL A 101 4.38 -0.60 -3.01
C VAL A 101 5.78 -0.32 -3.55
N LYS A 102 5.93 0.79 -4.28
CA LYS A 102 7.12 1.06 -5.10
C LYS A 102 7.74 2.39 -4.74
N ARG A 103 8.98 2.60 -5.22
CA ARG A 103 9.66 3.89 -5.24
C ARG A 103 9.65 4.46 -6.64
N CYS A 104 9.37 5.76 -6.77
CA CYS A 104 9.41 6.44 -8.05
C CYS A 104 10.83 6.37 -8.64
N ALA A 105 10.95 5.98 -9.91
CA ALA A 105 12.25 5.90 -10.58
C ALA A 105 12.97 7.26 -10.73
N THR A 106 12.25 8.38 -10.57
CA THR A 106 12.80 9.73 -10.72
C THR A 106 13.15 10.37 -9.38
N CYS A 107 12.25 10.33 -8.39
CA CYS A 107 12.44 11.03 -7.11
C CYS A 107 12.52 10.12 -5.88
N ALA A 108 12.55 8.80 -6.08
CA ALA A 108 12.56 7.78 -5.04
C ALA A 108 11.39 7.82 -4.02
N ARG A 109 10.44 8.76 -4.15
CA ARG A 109 9.25 8.86 -3.30
C ARG A 109 8.40 7.60 -3.40
N PRO A 110 7.87 7.11 -2.28
CA PRO A 110 7.00 5.93 -2.27
C PRO A 110 5.67 6.21 -2.99
N PHE A 111 5.13 5.20 -3.66
CA PHE A 111 3.81 5.27 -4.30
C PHE A 111 3.17 3.88 -4.43
N CYS A 112 1.85 3.85 -4.67
CA CYS A 112 1.10 2.62 -4.92
C CYS A 112 0.85 2.40 -6.42
N ASP A 113 1.09 1.18 -6.89
CA ASP A 113 0.84 0.76 -8.26
C ASP A 113 -0.52 0.06 -8.41
N ARG A 114 -1.52 0.88 -8.81
CA ARG A 114 -2.88 0.47 -9.16
C ARG A 114 -3.03 0.00 -10.62
N THR A 115 -1.96 -0.20 -11.38
CA THR A 115 -2.09 -0.77 -12.73
C THR A 115 -2.35 -2.26 -12.65
N SER A 116 -3.21 -2.80 -13.52
CA SER A 116 -3.54 -4.24 -13.54
C SER A 116 -2.27 -5.09 -13.63
N GLY A 117 -1.37 -4.74 -14.55
CA GLY A 117 -0.09 -5.44 -14.78
C GLY A 117 1.02 -5.12 -13.78
N CYS A 118 0.82 -4.21 -12.82
CA CYS A 118 1.86 -3.74 -11.90
C CYS A 118 3.11 -3.20 -12.63
N THR A 119 2.90 -2.42 -13.69
CA THR A 119 3.96 -1.92 -14.59
C THR A 119 4.39 -0.48 -14.31
N ARG A 120 3.68 0.24 -13.44
CA ARG A 120 3.96 1.65 -13.15
C ARG A 120 5.33 1.81 -12.49
N LYS A 121 6.12 2.77 -12.98
CA LYS A 121 7.47 3.11 -12.48
C LYS A 121 7.56 4.47 -11.77
N TRP A 122 6.56 5.32 -11.93
CA TRP A 122 6.60 6.71 -11.47
C TRP A 122 5.43 7.06 -10.54
N CYS A 123 5.65 7.97 -9.59
CA CYS A 123 4.59 8.50 -8.73
C CYS A 123 3.57 9.35 -9.52
N ALA A 124 2.52 9.86 -8.89
CA ALA A 124 1.46 10.62 -9.59
C ALA A 124 1.94 11.97 -10.15
N GLU A 125 3.01 12.52 -9.59
CA GLU A 125 3.65 13.77 -10.07
C GLU A 125 4.41 13.49 -11.38
N HIS A 126 5.27 12.47 -11.40
CA HIS A 126 6.09 12.14 -12.56
C HIS A 126 5.36 11.31 -13.63
N GLY A 127 4.34 10.53 -13.26
CA GLY A 127 3.60 9.68 -14.19
C GLY A 127 2.68 10.46 -15.14
N ARG A 128 2.13 11.60 -14.71
CA ARG A 128 1.33 12.48 -15.59
C ARG A 128 2.17 13.14 -16.68
N ALA A 129 3.44 13.40 -16.40
CA ALA A 129 4.39 13.91 -17.40
C ALA A 129 4.72 12.87 -18.49
N SER A 130 4.54 11.57 -18.21
CA SER A 130 4.85 10.47 -19.14
C SER A 130 3.67 10.05 -20.02
N SER A 131 2.44 10.47 -19.70
CA SER A 131 1.21 10.07 -20.41
C SER A 131 0.78 11.07 -21.51
N GLY A 132 1.57 12.10 -21.78
CA GLY A 132 1.29 13.14 -22.78
C GLY A 132 1.80 12.84 -24.20
N VAL A 133 2.02 11.58 -24.55
CA VAL A 133 2.32 11.17 -25.93
C VAL A 133 1.40 10.00 -26.26
N HIS A 134 0.26 10.29 -26.88
CA HIS A 134 -0.38 9.52 -27.95
C HIS A 134 -1.57 10.33 -28.48
#